data_AF-W5NVH0-F1
#
_entry.id   AF-W5NVH0-F1
#
_cell.length_a   1.000
_cell.length_b   1.000
_cell.length_c   1.000
_cell.angle_alpha   90.00
_cell.angle_beta   90.00
_cell.angle_gamma   90.00
#
_symmetry.space_group_name_H-M   'P 1'
#
loop_
_entity.id
_entity.type
_entity.pdbx_description
1 polymer ?
#
loop_
_entity_poly.entity_id
_entity_poly.type
_entity_poly.pdbx_seq_one_letter_code
_entity_poly.pdbx_strand_id
1 'polypeptide(L)'
;MGIPSIAIMLHELIKLLYHARCSGVTLIRIGTSGGIGLEPGSVVITRQAVDPCFKPEFEQIVLGKREVRNTDLDEQLVQELARCSADLGEFPTVVGNTMCTLDFYEGERLSGLLLGVCHRRAL
;
A
#
# COMPACT_ATOMS: atom_id res chain seq x y z
N MET A 1 5.89 8.92 -1.05
CA MET A 1 6.01 8.96 0.42
C MET A 1 4.77 9.61 1.00
N GLY A 2 4.08 8.93 1.91
CA GLY A 2 2.91 9.44 2.63
C GLY A 2 1.59 9.43 1.83
N ILE A 3 0.51 9.13 2.54
CA ILE A 3 -0.87 9.20 2.05
C ILE A 3 -1.24 10.61 1.54
N PRO A 4 -0.87 11.72 2.21
CA PRO A 4 -1.29 13.05 1.77
C PRO A 4 -0.80 13.42 0.36
N SER A 5 0.45 13.07 0.03
CA SER A 5 1.05 13.41 -1.26
C SER A 5 0.40 12.67 -2.42
N ILE A 6 0.21 11.34 -2.29
CA ILE A 6 -0.41 10.55 -3.35
C ILE A 6 -1.91 10.90 -3.53
N ALA A 7 -2.61 11.26 -2.46
CA ALA A 7 -4.02 11.65 -2.54
C ALA A 7 -4.22 12.89 -3.42
N ILE A 8 -3.36 13.92 -3.28
CA ILE A 8 -3.41 15.12 -4.13
C ILE A 8 -3.21 14.75 -5.60
N MET A 9 -2.17 13.95 -5.88
CA MET A 9 -1.87 13.50 -7.24
C MET A 9 -3.03 12.71 -7.85
N LEU A 10 -3.60 11.76 -7.11
CA LEU A 10 -4.73 10.95 -7.59
C LEU A 10 -5.97 11.80 -7.86
N HIS A 11 -6.26 12.79 -7.00
CA HIS A 11 -7.39 13.70 -7.23
C HIS A 11 -7.25 14.49 -8.53
N GLU A 12 -6.05 14.97 -8.85
CA GLU A 12 -5.81 15.71 -10.10
C GLU A 12 -5.75 14.80 -11.31
N LEU A 13 -5.09 13.64 -11.18
CA LEU A 13 -4.98 12.64 -12.24
C LEU A 13 -6.36 12.11 -12.66
N ILE A 14 -7.22 11.76 -11.71
CA ILE A 14 -8.56 11.23 -12.02
C ILE A 14 -9.42 12.29 -12.70
N LYS A 15 -9.34 13.56 -12.27
CA LYS A 15 -10.01 14.67 -12.97
C LYS A 15 -9.49 14.83 -14.40
N LEU A 16 -8.18 14.72 -14.60
CA LEU A 16 -7.58 14.80 -15.95
C LEU A 16 -8.11 13.69 -16.86
N LEU A 17 -8.12 12.44 -16.38
CA LEU A 17 -8.66 11.30 -17.13
C LEU A 17 -10.15 11.48 -17.46
N TYR A 18 -10.92 12.02 -16.50
CA TYR A 18 -12.33 12.36 -16.69
C TYR A 18 -12.51 13.43 -17.79
N HIS A 19 -11.76 14.53 -17.75
CA HIS A 19 -11.85 15.59 -18.75
C HIS A 19 -11.36 15.15 -20.15
N ALA A 20 -10.41 14.21 -20.21
CA ALA A 20 -9.97 13.56 -21.43
C ALA A 20 -10.97 12.51 -21.98
N ARG A 21 -12.06 12.23 -21.26
CA ARG A 21 -13.05 11.20 -21.58
C ARG A 21 -12.44 9.80 -21.74
N CYS A 22 -11.41 9.50 -20.96
CA CYS A 22 -10.84 8.16 -20.93
C CYS A 22 -11.83 7.16 -20.33
N SER A 23 -11.82 5.93 -20.85
CA SER A 23 -12.61 4.81 -20.33
C SER A 23 -11.73 3.55 -20.31
N GLY A 24 -12.04 2.60 -19.43
CA GLY A 24 -11.24 1.37 -19.29
C GLY A 24 -9.81 1.62 -18.81
N VAL A 25 -9.60 2.60 -17.91
CA VAL A 25 -8.27 2.93 -17.39
C VAL A 25 -7.91 2.01 -16.23
N THR A 26 -6.73 1.39 -16.30
CA THR A 26 -6.13 0.63 -15.20
C THR A 26 -5.04 1.47 -14.53
N LEU A 27 -5.11 1.63 -13.20
CA LEU A 27 -4.12 2.36 -12.41
C LEU A 27 -3.26 1.35 -11.63
N ILE A 28 -1.95 1.40 -11.84
CA ILE A 28 -0.98 0.53 -11.15
C ILE A 28 0.03 1.41 -10.42
N ARG A 29 0.21 1.15 -9.12
CA ARG A 29 1.29 1.75 -8.33
C ARG A 29 2.49 0.81 -8.32
N ILE A 30 3.64 1.32 -8.75
CA ILE A 30 4.93 0.66 -8.58
C ILE A 30 5.71 1.43 -7.51
N GLY A 31 6.25 0.72 -6.53
CA GLY A 31 6.98 1.34 -5.44
C GLY A 31 7.82 0.33 -4.67
N THR A 32 8.53 0.83 -3.67
CA THR A 32 9.37 0.03 -2.77
C THR A 32 8.65 -0.17 -1.43
N SER A 33 8.98 -1.26 -0.73
CA SER A 33 8.40 -1.61 0.57
C SER A 33 9.39 -2.41 1.43
N GLY A 34 9.18 -2.44 2.74
CA GLY A 34 9.85 -3.39 3.63
C GLY A 34 9.14 -4.75 3.61
N GLY A 35 9.83 -5.80 3.16
CA GLY A 35 9.31 -7.17 3.20
C GLY A 35 9.40 -7.77 4.60
N ILE A 36 8.34 -8.44 5.06
CA ILE A 36 8.33 -9.22 6.31
C ILE A 36 8.45 -10.70 5.95
N GLY A 37 9.55 -11.33 6.32
CA GLY A 37 9.79 -12.75 6.02
C GLY A 37 10.05 -13.04 4.53
N LEU A 38 10.44 -12.03 3.75
CA LEU A 38 10.78 -12.15 2.34
C LEU A 38 12.25 -11.79 2.11
N GLU A 39 12.86 -12.39 1.10
CA GLU A 39 14.23 -12.05 0.71
C GLU A 39 14.30 -10.68 0.02
N PRO A 40 15.37 -9.90 0.21
CA PRO A 40 15.55 -8.62 -0.48
C PRO A 40 15.47 -8.79 -2.00
N GLY A 41 14.73 -7.90 -2.67
CA GLY A 41 14.49 -7.97 -4.11
C GLY A 41 13.20 -8.72 -4.49
N SER A 42 12.51 -9.34 -3.52
CA SER A 42 11.17 -9.90 -3.76
C SER A 42 10.16 -8.83 -4.13
N VAL A 43 9.31 -9.12 -5.11
CA VAL A 43 8.17 -8.27 -5.51
C VAL A 43 6.90 -8.78 -4.83
N VAL A 44 6.12 -7.86 -4.25
CA VAL A 44 4.82 -8.17 -3.65
C VAL A 44 3.72 -7.58 -4.51
N ILE A 45 2.82 -8.43 -5.00
CA ILE A 45 1.55 -8.00 -5.59
C ILE A 45 0.55 -7.89 -4.45
N THR A 46 0.10 -6.66 -4.18
CA THR A 46 -0.85 -6.41 -3.09
C THR A 46 -2.20 -6.99 -3.44
N ARG A 47 -2.72 -7.88 -2.60
CA ARG A 47 -4.13 -8.35 -2.64
C ARG A 47 -5.06 -7.39 -1.91
N GLN A 48 -4.63 -6.92 -0.75
CA GLN A 48 -5.40 -5.98 0.07
C GLN A 48 -4.44 -5.03 0.78
N ALA A 49 -4.73 -3.73 0.72
CA ALA A 49 -4.03 -2.76 1.56
C ALA A 49 -4.69 -2.74 2.94
N VAL A 50 -3.90 -2.80 4.00
CA VAL A 50 -4.42 -2.82 5.38
C VAL A 50 -3.84 -1.68 6.21
N ASP A 51 -4.59 -1.26 7.21
CA ASP A 51 -4.14 -0.28 8.21
C ASP A 51 -3.12 -0.91 9.20
N PRO A 52 -2.53 -0.12 10.12
CA PRO A 52 -1.62 -0.64 11.14
C PRO A 52 -2.25 -1.64 12.12
N CYS A 53 -3.58 -1.76 12.15
CA CYS A 53 -4.34 -2.75 12.91
C CYS A 53 -4.73 -3.98 12.07
N PHE A 54 -4.17 -4.12 10.86
CA PHE A 54 -4.44 -5.19 9.90
C PHE A 54 -5.88 -5.26 9.38
N LYS A 55 -6.61 -4.14 9.42
CA LYS A 55 -7.96 -4.03 8.85
C LYS A 55 -7.89 -3.48 7.43
N PRO A 56 -8.72 -3.97 6.50
CA PRO A 56 -8.79 -3.45 5.13
C PRO A 56 -9.61 -2.15 5.06
N GLU A 57 -9.14 -1.14 5.80
CA GLU A 57 -9.82 0.13 5.99
C GLU A 57 -8.87 1.30 5.69
N PHE A 58 -9.39 2.32 5.02
CA PHE A 58 -8.76 3.61 4.86
C PHE A 58 -9.59 4.67 5.56
N GLU A 59 -9.04 5.23 6.63
CA GLU A 59 -9.68 6.28 7.43
C GLU A 59 -9.24 7.67 6.97
N GLN A 60 -10.23 8.58 6.84
CA GLN A 60 -10.00 9.98 6.53
C GLN A 60 -10.91 10.87 7.39
N ILE A 61 -10.39 12.03 7.81
CA ILE A 61 -11.21 13.08 8.42
C ILE A 61 -11.75 14.00 7.32
N VAL A 62 -13.07 14.07 7.17
CA VAL A 62 -13.77 14.93 6.21
C VAL A 62 -14.64 15.91 6.99
N LEU A 63 -14.30 17.21 6.91
CA LEU A 63 -15.02 18.27 7.63
C LEU A 63 -15.15 18.00 9.14
N GLY A 64 -14.10 17.44 9.75
CA GLY A 64 -14.07 17.09 11.18
C GLY A 64 -14.77 15.78 11.55
N LYS A 65 -15.29 15.03 10.57
CA LYS A 65 -15.92 13.71 10.80
C LYS A 65 -15.03 12.59 10.30
N ARG A 66 -15.00 11.49 11.05
CA ARG A 66 -14.30 10.25 10.68
C ARG A 66 -15.10 9.51 9.60
N GLU A 67 -14.48 9.32 8.44
CA GLU A 67 -15.00 8.55 7.32
C GLU A 67 -14.08 7.35 7.05
N VAL A 68 -14.66 6.19 6.78
CA VAL A 68 -13.92 4.94 6.53
C VAL A 68 -14.31 4.39 5.17
N ARG A 69 -13.32 4.00 4.38
CA ARG A 69 -13.49 3.38 3.04
C ARG A 69 -12.80 2.03 3.00
N ASN A 70 -13.33 1.10 2.20
CA ASN A 70 -12.65 -0.17 1.93
C ASN A 70 -11.41 0.05 1.04
N THR A 71 -10.50 -0.91 1.08
CA THR A 71 -9.20 -0.88 0.38
C THR A 71 -9.00 -2.10 -0.52
N ASP A 72 -10.11 -2.62 -1.06
CA ASP A 72 -10.11 -3.77 -1.93
C ASP A 72 -9.43 -3.45 -3.27
N LEU A 73 -8.63 -4.40 -3.75
CA LEU A 73 -7.99 -4.34 -5.06
C LEU A 73 -8.65 -5.32 -6.01
N ASP A 74 -8.47 -5.10 -7.31
CA ASP A 74 -9.03 -5.97 -8.34
C ASP A 74 -8.34 -7.35 -8.32
N GLU A 75 -9.07 -8.37 -7.87
CA GLU A 75 -8.55 -9.74 -7.77
C GLU A 75 -8.18 -10.32 -9.13
N GLN A 76 -8.89 -9.97 -10.22
CA GLN A 76 -8.55 -10.46 -11.55
C GLN A 76 -7.20 -9.88 -11.99
N LEU A 77 -6.99 -8.58 -11.78
CA LEU A 77 -5.72 -7.93 -12.10
C LEU A 77 -4.56 -8.49 -11.27
N VAL A 78 -4.78 -8.83 -9.99
CA VAL A 78 -3.77 -9.50 -9.15
C VAL A 78 -3.34 -10.84 -9.76
N GLN A 79 -4.31 -11.66 -10.20
CA GLN A 79 -4.02 -12.94 -10.82
C GLN A 79 -3.32 -12.78 -12.19
N GLU A 80 -3.70 -11.79 -12.98
CA GLU A 80 -3.04 -11.47 -14.25
C GLU A 80 -1.57 -11.06 -14.04
N LEU A 81 -1.30 -10.17 -13.08
CA LEU A 81 0.06 -9.76 -12.75
C LEU A 81 0.91 -10.92 -12.20
N ALA A 82 0.32 -11.81 -11.39
CA ALA A 82 1.00 -12.99 -10.88
C ALA A 82 1.40 -13.96 -12.01
N ARG A 83 0.51 -14.15 -13.00
CA ARG A 83 0.81 -14.94 -14.20
C ARG A 83 1.91 -14.31 -15.04
N CYS A 84 1.83 -13.01 -15.31
CA CYS A 84 2.89 -12.28 -16.03
C CYS A 84 4.26 -12.44 -15.35
N SER A 85 4.30 -12.40 -14.01
CA SER A 85 5.55 -12.61 -13.29
C SER A 85 6.05 -14.06 -13.36
N ALA A 86 5.15 -15.05 -13.36
CA ALA A 86 5.51 -16.45 -13.53
C ALA A 86 6.09 -16.72 -14.92
N ASP A 87 5.54 -16.08 -15.96
CA ASP A 87 6.02 -16.18 -17.34
C ASP A 87 7.41 -15.54 -17.51
N LEU A 88 7.69 -14.45 -16.80
CA LEU A 88 9.01 -13.79 -16.79
C LEU A 88 10.07 -14.62 -16.05
N GLY A 89 9.76 -15.11 -14.86
CA GLY A 89 10.68 -15.94 -14.06
C GLY A 89 11.96 -15.25 -13.58
N GLU A 90 12.02 -13.91 -13.60
CA GLU A 90 13.25 -13.15 -13.33
C GLU A 90 13.50 -12.86 -11.84
N PHE A 91 12.43 -12.70 -11.05
CA PHE A 91 12.51 -12.33 -9.64
C PHE A 91 11.41 -13.02 -8.82
N PRO A 92 11.64 -13.26 -7.51
CA PRO A 92 10.64 -13.83 -6.63
C PRO A 92 9.44 -12.89 -6.52
N THR A 93 8.24 -13.40 -6.82
CA THR A 93 7.00 -12.64 -6.72
C THR A 93 6.00 -13.37 -5.85
N VAL A 94 5.39 -12.65 -4.91
CA VAL A 94 4.37 -13.18 -4.00
C VAL A 94 3.13 -12.30 -4.00
N VAL A 95 1.97 -12.93 -3.84
CA VAL A 95 0.71 -12.22 -3.59
C VAL A 95 0.51 -12.11 -2.08
N GLY A 96 0.31 -10.91 -1.55
CA GLY A 96 0.22 -10.69 -0.11
C GLY A 96 -0.54 -9.42 0.27
N ASN A 97 -0.85 -9.28 1.56
CA ASN A 97 -1.41 -8.04 2.08
C ASN A 97 -0.28 -7.02 2.30
N THR A 98 -0.59 -5.73 2.14
CA THR A 98 0.38 -4.65 2.34
C THR A 98 -0.11 -3.68 3.39
N MET A 99 0.62 -3.57 4.51
CA MET A 99 0.34 -2.56 5.52
C MET A 99 0.74 -1.18 5.01
N CYS A 100 -0.13 -0.19 5.21
CA CYS A 100 0.15 1.21 4.92
C CYS A 100 0.25 2.00 6.22
N THR A 101 1.38 2.66 6.44
CA THR A 101 1.64 3.49 7.62
C THR A 101 1.67 4.97 7.25
N LEU A 102 1.54 5.82 8.27
CA LEU A 102 1.69 7.28 8.13
C LEU A 102 3.12 7.76 8.41
N ASP A 103 3.94 6.92 9.05
CA ASP A 103 5.30 7.24 9.43
C ASP A 103 6.24 6.07 9.15
N PHE A 104 7.36 6.38 8.49
CA PHE A 104 8.35 5.39 8.06
C PHE A 104 9.24 4.90 9.23
N TYR A 105 9.34 5.66 10.32
CA TYR A 105 10.18 5.33 11.46
C TYR A 105 9.35 4.68 12.55
N GLU A 106 8.74 5.42 13.46
CA GLU A 106 7.98 4.85 14.58
C GLU A 106 6.83 3.93 14.13
N GLY A 107 6.28 4.15 12.93
CA GLY A 107 5.24 3.30 12.35
C GLY A 107 5.72 1.93 11.84
N GLU A 108 7.02 1.77 11.52
CA GLU A 108 7.54 0.56 10.84
C GLU A 108 8.85 0.01 11.42
N ARG A 109 9.62 0.83 12.15
CA ARG A 109 10.99 0.58 12.58
C ARG A 109 11.26 1.10 13.98
N LEU A 110 12.01 0.31 14.76
CA LEU A 110 12.48 0.69 16.10
C LEU A 110 13.64 1.71 16.13
N SER A 111 14.03 2.29 14.99
CA SER A 111 15.26 3.10 14.85
C SER A 111 15.01 4.61 14.68
N GLY A 112 13.86 5.12 15.11
CA GLY A 112 13.53 6.55 15.08
C GLY A 112 14.27 7.38 16.14
N LEU A 113 14.49 8.67 15.85
CA LEU A 113 15.08 9.65 16.79
C LEU A 113 14.15 9.94 18.00
N LEU A 114 12.85 9.84 17.77
CA LEU A 114 11.82 9.78 18.81
C LEU A 114 11.57 8.30 19.11
N LEU A 115 11.66 7.90 20.38
CA LEU A 115 11.41 6.54 20.82
C LEU A 115 10.66 6.56 22.16
N GLY A 116 9.34 6.35 22.10
CA GLY A 116 8.45 6.05 23.23
C GLY A 116 8.27 4.55 23.52
N VAL A 117 8.97 3.68 22.79
CA VAL A 117 8.84 2.21 22.91
C VAL A 117 9.87 1.70 23.91
N CYS A 118 9.46 1.50 25.17
CA CYS A 118 10.28 0.82 26.17
C CYS A 118 10.27 -0.68 25.88
N HIS A 119 11.43 -1.26 25.58
CA HIS A 119 11.58 -2.70 25.45
C HIS A 119 11.43 -3.35 26.84
N ARG A 120 10.19 -3.63 27.28
CA ARG A 120 9.97 -4.63 28.31
C ARG A 120 10.30 -5.98 27.68
N ARG A 121 11.50 -6.47 27.94
CA ARG A 121 11.83 -7.89 27.80
C ARG A 121 10.75 -8.67 28.57
N ALA A 122 9.90 -9.37 27.84
CA ALA A 122 9.15 -10.47 28.42
C ALA A 122 10.12 -11.64 28.54
N LEU A 123 10.60 -11.83 29.78
CA LEU A 123 11.42 -12.93 30.31
C LEU A 123 12.87 -13.02 29.80
#